data_AF-A0A4Z1DDJ7-F1
#
_entry.id   AF-A0A4Z1DDJ7-F1
#
_cell.length_a   1.000
_cell.length_b   1.000
_cell.length_c   1.000
_cell.angle_alpha   90.00
_cell.angle_beta   90.00
_cell.angle_gamma   90.00
#
_symmetry.space_group_name_H-M   'P 1'
#
loop_
_entity.id
_entity.type
_entity.pdbx_description
1 polymer ?
#
loop_
_entity_poly.entity_id
_entity_poly.type
_entity_poly.pdbx_seq_one_letter_code
_entity_poly.pdbx_strand_id
1 'polypeptide(L)'
;MSSDYDRVRTGIEFMTAYVSGEELLTEYLKERKQEEPGATDTLLDGTAALCAALLHTLARTTRRSEHEILQELARGTHRSERRSED
;
A
#
# COMPACT_ATOMS: atom_id res chain seq x y z
N MET A 1 5.77 -21.01 1.17
CA MET A 1 6.42 -19.70 1.36
C MET A 1 5.95 -18.83 0.20
N SER A 2 5.16 -17.79 0.49
CA SER A 2 4.78 -16.81 -0.54
C SER A 2 6.05 -16.08 -0.99
N SER A 3 6.30 -16.00 -2.30
CA SER A 3 7.48 -15.30 -2.82
C SER A 3 7.33 -13.80 -2.56
N ASP A 4 8.44 -13.06 -2.36
CA ASP A 4 8.40 -11.59 -2.25
C ASP A 4 7.68 -10.96 -3.46
N TYR A 5 7.79 -11.59 -4.63
CA TYR A 5 7.04 -11.21 -5.82
C TYR A 5 5.53 -11.35 -5.65
N ASP A 6 5.05 -12.46 -5.06
CA ASP A 6 3.61 -12.72 -4.85
C ASP A 6 3.01 -11.75 -3.84
N ARG A 7 3.80 -11.38 -2.82
CA ARG A 7 3.42 -10.37 -1.82
C ARG A 7 3.29 -8.99 -2.46
N VAL A 8 4.29 -8.55 -3.21
CA VAL A 8 4.22 -7.27 -3.95
C VAL A 8 3.06 -7.26 -4.94
N ARG A 9 2.85 -8.35 -5.69
CA ARG A 9 1.73 -8.50 -6.61
C ARG A 9 0.38 -8.35 -5.90
N THR A 10 0.21 -8.99 -4.75
CA THR A 10 -1.01 -8.86 -3.93
C THR A 10 -1.26 -7.40 -3.53
N GLY A 11 -0.20 -6.68 -3.13
CA GLY A 11 -0.30 -5.25 -2.83
C GLY A 11 -0.69 -4.42 -4.06
N ILE A 12 -0.16 -4.74 -5.24
CA ILE A 12 -0.51 -4.06 -6.50
C ILE A 12 -1.98 -4.27 -6.83
N GLU A 13 -2.46 -5.50 -6.79
CA GLU A 13 -3.86 -5.84 -7.11
C GLU A 13 -4.83 -5.11 -6.16
N PHE A 14 -4.53 -5.10 -4.86
CA PHE A 14 -5.31 -4.34 -3.87
C PHE A 14 -5.29 -2.83 -4.17
N MET A 15 -4.11 -2.25 -4.39
CA MET A 15 -4.00 -0.80 -4.66
C MET A 15 -4.64 -0.41 -5.99
N THR A 16 -4.60 -1.28 -7.01
CA THR A 16 -5.32 -1.09 -8.27
C THR A 16 -6.83 -1.03 -8.01
N ALA A 17 -7.40 -1.99 -7.27
CA ALA A 17 -8.81 -1.96 -6.92
C ALA A 17 -9.17 -0.69 -6.11
N TYR A 18 -8.33 -0.32 -5.15
CA TYR A 18 -8.51 0.89 -4.33
C TYR A 18 -8.58 2.17 -5.19
N VAL A 19 -7.65 2.37 -6.14
CA VAL A 19 -7.65 3.58 -6.99
C VAL A 19 -8.71 3.54 -8.08
N SER A 20 -9.24 2.37 -8.42
CA SER A 20 -10.32 2.21 -9.40
C SER A 20 -11.71 2.50 -8.83
N GLY A 21 -11.86 2.63 -7.50
CA GLY A 21 -13.08 3.10 -6.85
C GLY A 21 -13.71 2.09 -5.88
N GLU A 22 -14.68 2.57 -5.10
CA GLU A 22 -15.28 1.83 -3.97
C GLU A 22 -15.96 0.51 -4.38
N GLU A 23 -16.64 0.50 -5.54
CA GLU A 23 -17.32 -0.69 -6.06
C GLU A 23 -16.32 -1.82 -6.38
N LEU A 24 -15.26 -1.50 -7.12
CA LEU A 24 -14.22 -2.47 -7.51
C LEU A 24 -13.39 -2.93 -6.30
N LEU A 25 -13.13 -2.04 -5.34
CA LEU A 25 -12.50 -2.42 -4.08
C LEU A 25 -13.37 -3.41 -3.29
N THR A 26 -14.67 -3.16 -3.24
CA THR A 26 -15.62 -4.01 -2.51
C THR A 26 -15.71 -5.40 -3.16
N GLU A 27 -15.78 -5.47 -4.48
CA GLU A 27 -15.76 -6.72 -5.24
C GLU A 27 -14.47 -7.51 -4.99
N TYR A 28 -13.32 -6.86 -5.14
CA TYR A 28 -12.01 -7.47 -4.89
C TYR A 28 -11.90 -8.06 -3.47
N LEU A 29 -12.32 -7.31 -2.44
CA LEU A 29 -12.29 -7.77 -1.05
C LEU A 29 -13.23 -8.95 -0.81
N LYS A 30 -14.38 -8.98 -1.50
CA LYS A 30 -15.34 -10.08 -1.40
C LYS A 30 -14.77 -11.36 -2.01
N GLU A 31 -14.18 -11.29 -3.20
CA GLU A 31 -13.53 -12.42 -3.86
C GLU A 31 -12.41 -12.99 -2.99
N ARG A 32 -11.53 -12.12 -2.48
CA ARG A 32 -10.40 -12.54 -1.62
C ARG A 32 -10.83 -13.25 -0.35
N LYS A 33 -11.88 -12.79 0.31
CA LYS A 33 -12.42 -13.45 1.52
C LYS A 33 -13.04 -14.82 1.22
N GLN A 34 -13.55 -15.04 0.01
CA GLN A 34 -14.09 -16.34 -0.40
C GLN A 34 -12.98 -17.34 -0.69
N GLU A 35 -11.87 -16.89 -1.27
CA GLU A 35 -10.71 -17.72 -1.61
C GLU A 35 -9.86 -18.05 -0.37
N GLU A 36 -9.66 -17.09 0.53
CA GLU A 36 -8.77 -17.23 1.68
C GLU A 36 -9.41 -16.62 2.96
N PRO A 37 -9.77 -17.45 3.95
CA PRO A 37 -10.30 -16.96 5.24
C PRO A 37 -9.33 -16.03 6.01
N GLY A 38 -8.03 -16.12 5.70
CA GLY A 38 -6.97 -15.24 6.21
C GLY A 38 -6.60 -14.07 5.31
N ALA A 39 -7.42 -13.75 4.30
CA ALA A 39 -7.11 -12.74 3.28
C ALA A 39 -6.71 -11.37 3.85
N THR A 40 -7.20 -10.99 5.03
CA THR A 40 -6.81 -9.72 5.65
C THR A 40 -5.31 -9.67 5.97
N ASP A 41 -4.74 -10.74 6.52
CA ASP A 41 -3.32 -10.79 6.84
C ASP A 41 -2.48 -10.80 5.56
N THR A 42 -2.92 -11.56 4.55
CA THR A 42 -2.28 -11.61 3.22
C THR A 42 -2.31 -10.24 2.52
N LEU A 43 -3.41 -9.49 2.64
CA LEU A 43 -3.53 -8.15 2.07
C LEU A 43 -2.65 -7.14 2.82
N LEU A 44 -2.62 -7.19 4.16
CA LEU A 44 -1.73 -6.34 4.97
C LEU A 44 -0.25 -6.60 4.63
N ASP A 45 0.13 -7.87 4.55
CA ASP A 45 1.48 -8.27 4.20
C ASP A 45 1.86 -7.86 2.77
N GLY A 46 0.94 -8.03 1.82
CA GLY A 46 1.15 -7.64 0.42
C GLY A 46 1.23 -6.13 0.22
N THR A 47 0.38 -5.36 0.89
CA THR A 47 0.43 -3.89 0.87
C THR A 47 1.70 -3.36 1.53
N ALA A 48 2.15 -3.95 2.63
CA ALA A 48 3.44 -3.62 3.24
C ALA A 48 4.62 -3.90 2.30
N ALA A 49 4.61 -5.06 1.62
CA ALA A 49 5.64 -5.41 0.63
C ALA A 49 5.67 -4.42 -0.55
N LEU A 50 4.49 -4.03 -1.06
CA LEU A 50 4.40 -2.99 -2.09
C LEU A 50 4.96 -1.65 -1.59
N CYS A 51 4.58 -1.19 -0.40
CA CYS A 51 5.11 0.05 0.18
C CYS A 51 6.63 0.02 0.31
N ALA A 52 7.22 -1.09 0.72
CA ALA A 52 8.68 -1.25 0.77
C ALA A 52 9.31 -1.17 -0.63
N ALA A 53 8.72 -1.83 -1.63
CA ALA A 53 9.20 -1.78 -3.01
C ALA A 53 9.12 -0.36 -3.61
N LEU A 54 8.03 0.36 -3.34
CA LEU A 54 7.85 1.75 -3.76
C LEU A 54 8.83 2.69 -3.04
N LEU A 55 9.01 2.53 -1.73
CA LEU A 55 9.96 3.32 -0.94
C LEU A 55 11.39 3.13 -1.45
N HIS A 56 11.79 1.88 -1.71
CA HIS A 56 13.08 1.55 -2.31
C HIS A 56 13.26 2.21 -3.69
N THR A 57 12.21 2.17 -4.52
CA THR A 57 12.20 2.81 -5.84
C THR A 57 12.35 4.33 -5.72
N LEU A 58 11.61 4.97 -4.81
CA LEU A 58 11.68 6.40 -4.54
C LEU A 58 13.05 6.83 -4.02
N ALA A 59 13.65 6.07 -3.11
CA ALA A 59 14.99 6.34 -2.60
C ALA A 59 16.02 6.36 -3.75
N ARG A 60 15.93 5.38 -4.64
CA ARG A 60 16.81 5.30 -5.83
C ARG A 60 16.59 6.44 -6.82
N THR A 61 15.34 6.78 -7.14
CA THR A 61 15.03 7.80 -8.16
C THR A 61 15.32 9.21 -7.66
N THR A 62 15.08 9.48 -6.39
CA THR A 62 15.31 10.80 -5.77
C THR A 62 16.72 10.98 -5.20
N ARG A 63 17.52 9.91 -5.14
CA ARG A 63 18.84 9.86 -4.47
C ARG A 63 18.80 10.29 -3.00
N ARG A 64 17.69 9.96 -2.33
CA ARG A 64 17.48 10.21 -0.90
C ARG A 64 17.42 8.90 -0.16
N SER A 65 17.69 8.93 1.13
CA SER A 65 17.45 7.77 1.98
C SER A 65 15.95 7.51 2.16
N GLU A 66 15.60 6.24 2.35
CA GLU A 66 14.23 5.82 2.67
C GLU A 66 13.72 6.55 3.93
N HIS A 67 14.61 6.78 4.91
CA HIS A 67 14.28 7.49 6.14
C HIS A 67 13.90 8.96 5.90
N GLU A 68 14.65 9.68 5.06
CA GLU A 68 14.33 11.07 4.71
C GLU A 68 12.97 11.18 3.99
N ILE A 69 12.63 10.21 3.15
CA ILE A 69 11.35 10.17 2.45
C ILE A 69 10.22 9.93 3.46
N LEU A 70 10.37 8.95 4.36
CA LEU A 70 9.36 8.66 5.39
C LEU A 70 9.13 9.85 6.32
N GLN A 71 10.20 10.53 6.74
CA GLN A 71 10.10 11.74 7.56
C GLN A 71 9.34 12.87 6.83
N GLU A 72 9.57 13.04 5.54
CA GLU A 72 8.83 14.04 4.75
C GLU A 72 7.35 13.69 4.61
N LEU A 73 7.04 12.43 4.28
CA LEU A 73 5.66 11.97 4.16
C LEU A 73 4.90 12.21 5.47
N ALA A 74 5.49 11.85 6.62
CA ALA A 74 4.89 12.08 7.93
C ALA A 74 4.59 13.57 8.17
N ARG A 75 5.51 14.48 7.82
CA ARG A 75 5.31 15.93 7.93
C ARG A 75 4.21 16.45 6.99
N GLY A 76 4.12 15.88 5.79
CA GLY A 76 3.09 16.21 4.80
C GLY A 76 1.69 15.82 5.27
N THR A 77 1.54 14.62 5.81
CA THR A 77 0.25 14.11 6.33
C THR A 77 -0.28 14.99 7.48
N HIS A 78 0.58 15.37 8.43
CA HIS A 78 0.20 16.26 9.53
C HIS A 78 -0.22 17.67 9.07
N ARG A 79 0.29 18.15 7.94
CA ARG A 79 -0.12 19.46 7.38
C ARG A 79 -1.49 19.38 6.72
N SER A 80 -1.79 18.26 6.06
CA SER A 80 -3.09 18.03 5.43
C SER A 80 -4.21 17.86 6.46
N GLU A 81 -3.95 17.13 7.56
CA GLU A 81 -4.92 16.95 8.66
C GLU A 81 -5.32 18.30 9.28
N ARG A 82 -4.36 19.16 9.60
CA ARG A 82 -4.64 20.50 10.16
C ARG A 82 -5.42 21.43 9.23
N ARG A 83 -5.32 21.23 7.91
CA ARG A 83 -6.04 22.05 6.92
C ARG A 83 -7.46 21.55 6.65
N SER A 84 -7.81 20.36 7.13
CA SER A 84 -9.16 19.80 7.07
C SER A 84 -9.96 20.03 8.36
N GLU A 85 -9.31 20.54 9.42
CA GLU A 85 -9.93 20.88 10.71
C GLU A 85 -10.31 22.38 10.84
N ASP A 86 -9.90 23.22 9.88
CA ASP A 86 -10.29 24.63 9.71
C ASP A 86 -11.38 24.77 8.63
#